data_AF-A0A2X3JBU3-F1
#
_entry.id   AF-A0A2X3JBU3-F1
#
_cell.length_a   1.000
_cell.length_b   1.000
_cell.length_c   1.000
_cell.angle_alpha   90.00
_cell.angle_beta   90.00
_cell.angle_gamma   90.00
#
_symmetry.space_group_name_H-M   'P 1'
#
loop_
_entity.id
_entity.type
_entity.pdbx_description
1 polymer ?
#
loop_
_entity_poly.entity_id
_entity_poly.type
_entity_poly.pdbx_seq_one_letter_code
_entity_poly.pdbx_strand_id
1 'polypeptide(L)'
;MYPSGAKRTGNIHELSEECIQALTGTGWVILVDEAELLPYRALEVLRRIHDRSGVAIVLAGMPRLLINLRGSRGEFAQLYSRVGMCLNLETHKDKSEQEDFNRILGSLLADGDEDSLTQPELAEAFFRCSKGNYRRMFKLARGVVRASAIGDQGLSVKLVESYAQMLIH
;
A
#
# COMPACT_ATOMS: atom_id res chain seq x y z
N MET A 1 3.07 18.23 -21.78
CA MET A 1 1.70 18.80 -21.86
C MET A 1 0.91 18.13 -20.74
N TYR A 2 0.59 18.86 -19.66
CA TYR A 2 -0.25 18.30 -18.58
C TYR A 2 -1.65 18.04 -19.15
N PRO A 3 -2.35 16.95 -18.79
CA PRO A 3 -3.74 16.77 -19.18
C PRO A 3 -4.55 17.87 -18.48
N SER A 4 -4.77 18.96 -19.20
CA SER A 4 -5.49 20.14 -18.75
C SER A 4 -6.99 19.85 -18.85
N GLY A 5 -7.66 19.82 -17.69
CA GLY A 5 -9.08 20.13 -17.56
C GLY A 5 -10.05 18.98 -17.79
N ALA A 6 -10.03 17.95 -16.95
CA ALA A 6 -11.25 17.17 -16.74
C ALA A 6 -12.32 18.10 -16.13
N LYS A 7 -13.53 18.16 -16.71
CA LYS A 7 -14.67 18.85 -16.07
C LYS A 7 -14.88 18.23 -14.70
N ARG A 8 -15.19 19.10 -13.74
CA ARG A 8 -15.43 18.70 -12.35
C ARG A 8 -16.87 18.28 -12.09
N THR A 9 -17.77 18.46 -13.05
CA THR A 9 -19.20 18.21 -12.92
C THR A 9 -19.77 17.70 -14.24
N GLY A 10 -20.69 16.74 -14.13
CA GLY A 10 -21.31 16.07 -15.26
C GLY A 10 -21.99 14.78 -14.79
N ASN A 11 -22.76 14.15 -15.68
CA ASN A 11 -23.24 12.81 -15.39
C ASN A 11 -22.08 11.79 -15.46
N ILE A 12 -22.31 10.57 -14.99
CA ILE A 12 -21.26 9.54 -14.93
C ILE A 12 -20.66 9.23 -16.32
N HIS A 13 -21.45 9.35 -17.39
CA HIS A 13 -20.97 9.06 -18.73
C HIS A 13 -20.02 10.16 -19.20
N GLU A 14 -20.42 11.43 -19.06
CA GLU A 14 -19.59 12.59 -19.42
C GLU A 14 -18.25 12.57 -18.69
N LEU A 15 -18.28 12.38 -17.37
CA LEU A 15 -17.05 12.31 -16.58
C LEU A 15 -16.18 11.11 -16.99
N SER A 16 -16.79 9.97 -17.31
CA SER A 16 -16.02 8.80 -17.77
C SER A 16 -15.36 9.01 -19.14
N GLU A 17 -16.03 9.70 -20.06
CA GLU A 17 -15.49 10.04 -21.39
C GLU A 17 -14.28 10.96 -21.29
N GLU A 18 -14.37 11.96 -20.43
CA GLU A 18 -13.28 12.90 -20.21
C GLU A 18 -12.07 12.22 -19.58
N CYS A 19 -12.28 11.34 -18.60
CA CYS A 19 -11.21 10.51 -18.06
C CYS A 19 -10.55 9.67 -19.17
N ILE A 20 -11.34 9.06 -20.05
CA ILE A 20 -10.81 8.27 -21.18
C ILE A 20 -9.95 9.15 -22.10
N GLN A 21 -10.47 10.31 -22.51
CA GLN A 21 -9.74 11.23 -23.38
C GLN A 21 -8.45 11.72 -22.72
N ALA A 22 -8.52 12.09 -21.44
CA ALA A 22 -7.38 12.61 -20.69
C ALA A 22 -6.28 11.56 -20.46
N LEU A 23 -6.63 10.27 -20.41
CA LEU A 23 -5.70 9.19 -20.11
C LEU A 23 -5.17 8.46 -21.36
N THR A 24 -5.89 8.54 -22.48
CA THR A 24 -5.50 7.84 -23.72
C THR A 24 -4.12 8.30 -24.20
N GLY A 25 -3.21 7.35 -24.43
CA GLY A 25 -1.86 7.64 -24.95
C GLY A 25 -0.92 8.36 -23.98
N THR A 26 -1.32 8.52 -22.71
CA THR A 26 -0.48 9.20 -21.70
C THR A 26 0.60 8.31 -21.09
N GLY A 27 0.40 6.98 -21.12
CA GLY A 27 1.25 6.02 -20.40
C GLY A 27 1.05 6.04 -18.88
N TRP A 28 -0.02 6.67 -18.38
CA TRP A 28 -0.30 6.75 -16.95
C TRP A 28 -0.80 5.42 -16.38
N VAL A 29 -0.76 5.31 -15.05
CA VAL A 29 -1.33 4.20 -14.28
C VAL A 29 -2.32 4.76 -13.26
N ILE A 30 -3.49 4.14 -13.17
CA ILE A 30 -4.46 4.42 -12.11
C ILE A 30 -4.22 3.43 -10.97
N LEU A 31 -3.92 3.96 -9.78
CA LEU A 31 -3.82 3.20 -8.54
C LEU A 31 -5.03 3.52 -7.67
N VAL A 32 -5.78 2.49 -7.28
CA VAL A 32 -6.92 2.62 -6.37
C VAL A 32 -6.60 1.82 -5.11
N ASP A 33 -6.37 2.53 -4.01
CA ASP A 33 -6.28 1.91 -2.68
C ASP A 33 -7.67 1.71 -2.08
N GLU A 34 -7.80 0.76 -1.16
CA GLU A 34 -9.06 0.35 -0.53
C GLU A 34 -10.17 0.00 -1.55
N ALA A 35 -9.78 -0.59 -2.68
CA ALA A 35 -10.69 -0.86 -3.79
C ALA A 35 -11.83 -1.83 -3.42
N GLU A 36 -11.71 -2.59 -2.31
CA GLU A 36 -12.80 -3.40 -1.78
C GLU A 36 -14.02 -2.57 -1.33
N LEU A 37 -13.83 -1.27 -1.08
CA LEU A 37 -14.90 -0.35 -0.71
C LEU A 37 -15.63 0.21 -1.93
N LEU A 38 -15.10 0.00 -3.13
CA LEU A 38 -15.75 0.49 -4.34
C LEU A 38 -17.04 -0.29 -4.63
N PRO A 39 -18.16 0.41 -4.86
CA PRO A 39 -19.36 -0.25 -5.35
C PRO A 39 -19.13 -0.78 -6.76
N TYR A 40 -19.89 -1.81 -7.14
CA TYR A 40 -19.82 -2.43 -8.46
C TYR A 40 -19.86 -1.41 -9.62
N ARG A 41 -20.72 -0.39 -9.52
CA ARG A 41 -20.83 0.66 -10.54
C ARG A 41 -19.51 1.41 -10.77
N ALA A 42 -18.73 1.66 -9.71
CA ALA A 42 -17.44 2.32 -9.84
C ALA A 42 -16.40 1.40 -10.50
N LEU A 43 -16.40 0.11 -10.13
CA LEU A 43 -15.53 -0.90 -10.75
C LEU A 43 -15.83 -1.06 -12.25
N GLU A 44 -17.10 -1.03 -12.65
CA GLU A 44 -17.52 -1.05 -14.06
C GLU A 44 -17.06 0.18 -14.83
N VAL A 45 -17.09 1.37 -14.21
CA VAL A 45 -16.56 2.60 -14.82
C VAL A 45 -15.05 2.49 -15.02
N LEU A 46 -14.31 2.03 -14.00
CA LEU A 46 -12.86 1.79 -14.11
C LEU A 46 -12.54 0.79 -15.22
N ARG A 47 -13.28 -0.33 -15.31
CA ARG A 47 -13.15 -1.30 -16.40
C ARG A 47 -13.35 -0.65 -17.76
N ARG A 48 -14.38 0.18 -17.93
CA ARG A 48 -14.63 0.91 -19.20
C ARG A 48 -13.51 1.88 -19.54
N ILE A 49 -12.97 2.58 -18.54
CA ILE A 49 -11.83 3.49 -18.73
C ILE A 49 -10.61 2.70 -19.22
N HIS A 50 -10.26 1.60 -18.55
CA HIS A 50 -9.19 0.70 -18.98
C HIS A 50 -9.40 0.22 -20.42
N ASP A 51 -10.57 -0.37 -20.72
CA ASP A 51 -10.84 -0.98 -22.02
C ASP A 51 -10.78 0.02 -23.19
N ARG A 52 -11.04 1.31 -22.94
CA ARG A 52 -11.11 2.34 -23.99
C ARG A 52 -9.88 3.24 -24.07
N SER A 53 -9.22 3.51 -22.96
CA SER A 53 -8.02 4.36 -22.95
C SER A 53 -6.72 3.56 -23.03
N GLY A 54 -6.76 2.26 -22.72
CA GLY A 54 -5.57 1.41 -22.57
C GLY A 54 -4.73 1.72 -21.33
N VAL A 55 -5.22 2.57 -20.42
CA VAL A 55 -4.52 2.90 -19.17
C VAL A 55 -4.42 1.67 -18.28
N ALA A 56 -3.25 1.45 -17.66
CA ALA A 56 -3.12 0.40 -16.67
C ALA A 56 -3.87 0.76 -15.39
N ILE A 57 -4.56 -0.21 -14.80
CA ILE A 57 -5.28 -0.03 -13.52
C ILE A 57 -4.77 -1.07 -12.52
N VAL A 58 -4.42 -0.59 -11.33
CA VAL A 58 -4.07 -1.41 -10.17
C VAL A 58 -5.11 -1.18 -9.09
N LEU A 59 -5.78 -2.25 -8.69
CA LEU A 59 -6.70 -2.26 -7.56
C LEU A 59 -5.98 -2.91 -6.38
N ALA A 60 -5.72 -2.12 -5.34
CA ALA A 60 -5.13 -2.56 -4.09
C ALA A 60 -6.21 -2.56 -3.00
N GLY A 61 -6.15 -3.55 -2.11
CA GLY A 61 -7.17 -3.69 -1.09
C GLY A 61 -7.06 -4.99 -0.32
N MET A 62 -8.01 -5.19 0.58
CA MET A 62 -8.11 -6.39 1.39
C MET A 62 -8.49 -7.62 0.54
N PRO A 63 -8.22 -8.87 0.99
CA PRO A 63 -8.49 -10.09 0.22
C PRO A 63 -9.92 -10.23 -0.33
N ARG A 64 -10.90 -9.61 0.35
CA ARG A 64 -12.31 -9.55 -0.10
C ARG A 64 -12.50 -8.85 -1.46
N LEU A 65 -11.56 -8.00 -1.88
CA LEU A 65 -11.58 -7.34 -3.19
C LEU A 65 -11.75 -8.36 -4.32
N LEU A 66 -11.05 -9.50 -4.24
CA LEU A 66 -11.14 -10.54 -5.26
C LEU A 66 -12.56 -11.15 -5.34
N ILE A 67 -13.23 -11.28 -4.19
CA ILE A 67 -14.63 -11.74 -4.10
C ILE A 67 -15.54 -10.68 -4.73
N ASN A 68 -15.34 -9.40 -4.43
CA ASN A 68 -16.11 -8.30 -5.02
C ASN A 68 -15.95 -8.22 -6.54
N LEU A 69 -14.78 -8.55 -7.09
CA LEU A 69 -14.52 -8.54 -8.54
C LEU A 69 -15.17 -9.73 -9.26
N ARG A 70 -15.27 -10.90 -8.59
CA ARG A 70 -15.93 -12.09 -9.15
C ARG A 70 -17.45 -12.05 -8.98
N GLY A 71 -17.94 -11.36 -7.95
CA GLY A 71 -19.32 -11.46 -7.50
C GLY A 71 -19.53 -12.70 -6.63
N SER A 72 -20.58 -12.70 -5.83
CA SER A 72 -20.82 -13.78 -4.86
C SER A 72 -21.16 -15.10 -5.53
N ARG A 73 -21.66 -15.06 -6.77
CA ARG A 73 -22.00 -16.24 -7.59
C ARG A 73 -21.46 -16.15 -9.02
N GLY A 74 -20.40 -15.35 -9.25
CA GLY A 74 -19.84 -15.17 -10.59
C GLY A 74 -20.59 -14.16 -11.46
N GLU A 75 -21.53 -13.38 -10.88
CA GLU A 75 -22.31 -12.38 -11.63
C GLU A 75 -21.48 -11.28 -12.29
N PHE A 76 -20.20 -11.14 -11.93
CA PHE A 76 -19.28 -10.13 -12.47
C PHE A 76 -18.19 -10.73 -13.37
N ALA A 77 -18.46 -11.88 -14.01
CA ALA A 77 -17.52 -12.54 -14.92
C ALA A 77 -16.94 -11.61 -16.00
N GLN A 78 -17.76 -10.66 -16.52
CA GLN A 78 -17.30 -9.67 -17.49
C GLN A 78 -16.20 -8.76 -16.92
N LEU A 79 -16.32 -8.35 -15.66
CA LEU A 79 -15.32 -7.54 -14.99
C LEU A 79 -14.10 -8.35 -14.60
N TYR A 80 -14.32 -9.53 -14.00
CA TYR A 80 -13.25 -10.43 -13.60
C TYR A 80 -12.38 -10.88 -14.78
N SER A 81 -12.96 -11.08 -15.96
CA SER A 81 -12.21 -11.44 -17.18
C SER A 81 -11.18 -10.41 -17.63
N ARG A 82 -11.28 -9.15 -17.17
CA ARG A 82 -10.31 -8.10 -17.43
C ARG A 82 -9.17 -8.06 -16.41
N VAL A 83 -9.26 -8.83 -15.34
CA VAL A 83 -8.18 -8.96 -14.36
C VAL A 83 -7.09 -9.86 -14.93
N GLY A 84 -6.02 -9.26 -15.45
CA GLY A 84 -4.90 -10.00 -16.02
C GLY A 84 -3.99 -10.64 -14.98
N MET A 85 -3.88 -10.04 -13.79
CA MET A 85 -3.01 -10.52 -12.71
C MET A 85 -3.66 -10.27 -11.34
N CYS A 86 -3.49 -11.23 -10.44
CA CYS A 86 -3.88 -11.10 -9.03
C CYS A 86 -2.70 -11.55 -8.17
N LEU A 87 -2.15 -10.64 -7.37
CA LEU A 87 -1.06 -10.92 -6.45
C LEU A 87 -1.61 -10.93 -5.03
N ASN A 88 -1.57 -12.08 -4.37
CA ASN A 88 -1.86 -12.17 -2.94
C ASN A 88 -0.54 -12.04 -2.17
N LEU A 89 -0.34 -10.91 -1.50
CA LEU A 89 0.87 -10.66 -0.72
C LEU A 89 0.97 -11.54 0.53
N GLU A 90 -0.16 -11.98 1.10
CA GLU A 90 -0.16 -12.85 2.29
C GLU A 90 0.45 -14.21 2.00
N THR A 91 0.20 -14.78 0.82
CA THR A 91 0.79 -16.09 0.42
C THR A 91 2.30 -16.05 0.21
N HIS A 92 2.89 -14.85 0.15
CA HIS A 92 4.33 -14.67 -0.02
C HIS A 92 5.03 -14.24 1.27
N LYS A 93 4.31 -13.94 2.36
CA LYS A 93 4.91 -13.52 3.62
C LYS A 93 5.83 -14.59 4.21
N ASP A 94 5.37 -15.84 4.31
CA ASP A 94 6.07 -16.87 5.09
C ASP A 94 7.49 -17.22 4.59
N LYS A 95 7.85 -16.85 3.35
CA LYS A 95 9.14 -17.20 2.75
C LYS A 95 10.24 -16.19 3.01
N SER A 96 9.91 -14.92 3.25
CA SER A 96 10.88 -13.83 3.35
C SER A 96 10.54 -12.78 4.43
N GLU A 97 9.49 -13.00 5.24
CA GLU A 97 8.97 -11.96 6.16
C GLU A 97 10.04 -11.33 7.04
N GLN A 98 10.90 -12.13 7.67
CA GLN A 98 11.95 -11.62 8.56
C GLN A 98 13.03 -10.85 7.78
N GLU A 99 13.40 -11.33 6.59
CA GLU A 99 14.44 -10.70 5.77
C GLU A 99 13.94 -9.36 5.22
N ASP A 100 12.72 -9.35 4.67
CA ASP A 100 12.07 -8.13 4.17
C ASP A 100 11.84 -7.12 5.29
N PHE A 101 11.40 -7.59 6.46
CA PHE A 101 11.26 -6.77 7.66
C PHE A 101 12.59 -6.11 8.04
N ASN A 102 13.67 -6.89 8.14
CA ASN A 102 14.98 -6.37 8.52
C ASN A 102 15.53 -5.39 7.48
N ARG A 103 15.34 -5.66 6.19
CA ARG A 103 15.74 -4.75 5.09
C ARG A 103 14.98 -3.42 5.15
N ILE A 104 13.67 -3.46 5.37
CA ILE A 104 12.84 -2.25 5.45
C ILE A 104 13.13 -1.49 6.75
N LEU A 105 13.27 -2.18 7.88
CA LEU A 105 13.72 -1.55 9.12
C LEU A 105 15.08 -0.88 8.91
N GLY A 106 15.98 -1.54 8.17
CA GLY A 106 17.27 -1.01 7.81
C GLY A 106 17.19 0.33 7.11
N SER A 107 16.40 0.43 6.03
CA SER A 107 16.24 1.70 5.32
C SER A 107 15.59 2.79 6.16
N LEU A 108 14.73 2.45 7.13
CA LEU A 108 14.10 3.42 8.03
C LEU A 108 15.05 3.96 9.12
N LEU A 109 16.06 3.18 9.50
CA LEU A 109 17.05 3.56 10.51
C LEU A 109 18.31 4.19 9.90
N ALA A 110 18.62 3.88 8.63
CA ALA A 110 19.78 4.40 7.91
C ALA A 110 19.75 5.92 7.66
N ASP A 111 18.59 6.58 7.79
CA ASP A 111 18.50 8.05 7.86
C ASP A 111 19.15 8.63 9.15
N GLY A 112 19.59 7.78 10.09
CA GLY A 112 20.17 8.16 11.39
C GLY A 112 21.59 7.67 11.68
N ASP A 113 22.06 6.55 11.11
CA ASP A 113 23.48 6.07 11.12
C ASP A 113 23.54 4.65 10.49
N GLU A 114 24.41 4.42 9.50
CA GLU A 114 24.54 3.12 8.80
C GLU A 114 25.00 1.97 9.72
N ASP A 115 25.71 2.26 10.82
CA ASP A 115 26.24 1.27 11.79
C ASP A 115 25.21 0.78 12.83
N SER A 116 24.04 1.43 12.92
CA SER A 116 23.02 1.13 13.95
C SER A 116 22.28 -0.20 13.75
N LEU A 117 22.39 -0.80 12.56
CA LEU A 117 21.70 -2.05 12.19
C LEU A 117 22.50 -3.32 12.51
N THR A 118 23.71 -3.17 13.03
CA THR A 118 24.64 -4.27 13.30
C THR A 118 24.31 -5.05 14.58
N GLN A 119 23.22 -4.67 15.29
CA GLN A 119 22.78 -5.34 16.51
C GLN A 119 21.51 -6.18 16.26
N PRO A 120 21.63 -7.51 16.13
CA PRO A 120 20.50 -8.43 15.94
C PRO A 120 19.39 -8.25 16.99
N GLU A 121 19.78 -7.96 18.24
CA GLU A 121 18.86 -7.74 19.36
C GLU A 121 17.91 -6.55 19.14
N LEU A 122 18.39 -5.50 18.47
CA LEU A 122 17.58 -4.32 18.16
C LEU A 122 16.52 -4.65 17.10
N ALA A 123 16.94 -5.33 16.03
CA ALA A 123 16.03 -5.79 14.98
C ALA A 123 14.96 -6.75 15.53
N GLU A 124 15.34 -7.66 16.42
CA GLU A 124 14.42 -8.57 17.11
C GLU A 124 13.43 -7.80 18.01
N ALA A 125 13.89 -6.78 18.73
CA ALA A 125 13.02 -5.92 19.53
C ALA A 125 11.97 -5.22 18.65
N PHE A 126 12.37 -4.64 17.52
CA PHE A 126 11.45 -4.04 16.56
C PHE A 126 10.45 -5.06 16.00
N PHE A 127 10.91 -6.25 15.61
CA PHE A 127 10.05 -7.31 15.08
C PHE A 127 9.00 -7.74 16.12
N ARG A 128 9.43 -8.05 17.34
CA ARG A 128 8.55 -8.46 18.44
C ARG A 128 7.56 -7.36 18.84
N CYS A 129 8.02 -6.12 18.99
CA CYS A 129 7.17 -4.99 19.39
C CYS A 129 6.19 -4.56 18.29
N SER A 130 6.55 -4.74 17.02
CA SER A 130 5.66 -4.50 15.88
C SER A 130 4.76 -5.68 15.53
N LYS A 131 5.05 -6.88 16.06
CA LYS A 131 4.38 -8.15 15.71
C LYS A 131 4.40 -8.42 14.20
N GLY A 132 5.51 -8.11 13.53
CA GLY A 132 5.64 -8.21 12.06
C GLY A 132 4.78 -7.22 11.25
N ASN A 133 4.06 -6.30 11.91
CA ASN A 133 3.22 -5.32 11.20
C ASN A 133 4.05 -4.12 10.75
N TYR A 134 4.23 -3.96 9.44
CA TYR A 134 4.99 -2.87 8.82
C TYR A 134 4.51 -1.47 9.22
N ARG A 135 3.19 -1.24 9.33
CA ARG A 135 2.65 0.07 9.75
C ARG A 135 3.04 0.38 11.20
N ARG A 136 2.98 -0.63 12.07
CA ARG A 136 3.40 -0.51 13.48
C ARG A 136 4.92 -0.34 13.59
N MET A 137 5.69 -1.10 12.82
CA MET A 137 7.15 -0.94 12.69
C MET A 137 7.52 0.48 12.28
N PHE A 138 6.89 1.03 11.24
CA PHE A 138 7.17 2.38 10.76
C PHE A 138 6.90 3.44 11.83
N LYS A 139 5.78 3.34 12.54
CA LYS A 139 5.47 4.22 13.67
C LYS A 139 6.52 4.11 14.79
N LEU A 140 6.92 2.88 15.11
CA LEU A 140 7.90 2.59 16.15
C LEU A 140 9.28 3.15 15.77
N ALA A 141 9.79 2.82 14.59
CA ALA A 141 11.09 3.27 14.08
C ALA A 141 11.19 4.80 14.08
N ARG A 142 10.19 5.49 13.54
CA ARG A 142 10.14 6.97 13.57
C ARG A 142 10.09 7.55 14.96
N GLY A 143 9.37 6.93 15.89
CA GLY A 143 9.29 7.37 17.27
C GLY A 143 10.64 7.23 17.98
N VAL A 144 11.26 6.06 17.84
CA VAL A 144 12.54 5.72 18.47
C VAL A 144 13.68 6.57 17.92
N VAL A 145 13.79 6.75 16.60
CA VAL A 145 14.82 7.62 15.97
C VAL A 145 14.73 9.05 16.51
N ARG A 146 13.50 9.60 16.60
CA ARG A 146 13.30 10.95 17.15
C ARG A 146 13.66 11.05 18.63
N ALA A 147 13.28 10.05 19.43
CA ALA A 147 13.57 10.03 20.86
C ALA A 147 15.05 9.88 21.16
N SER A 148 15.75 9.09 20.33
CA SER A 148 17.18 8.89 20.39
C SER A 148 17.93 10.20 20.18
N ALA A 149 17.55 10.96 19.14
CA ALA A 149 18.14 12.26 18.84
C ALA A 149 17.90 13.32 19.92
N ILE A 150 16.72 13.33 20.56
CA ILE A 150 16.41 14.29 21.64
C ILE A 150 17.20 13.96 22.92
N GLY A 151 17.37 12.67 23.21
CA GLY A 151 17.99 12.20 24.45
C GLY A 151 19.51 11.98 24.38
N ASP A 152 20.13 12.13 23.21
CA ASP A 152 21.56 11.83 22.94
C ASP A 152 22.01 10.45 23.47
N GLN A 153 21.08 9.48 23.46
CA GLN A 153 21.23 8.18 24.14
C GLN A 153 21.46 7.01 23.16
N GLY A 154 21.48 7.29 21.85
CA GLY A 154 21.56 6.27 20.82
C GLY A 154 20.31 5.38 20.72
N LEU A 155 20.32 4.41 19.81
CA LEU A 155 19.26 3.41 19.69
C LEU A 155 19.51 2.28 20.69
N SER A 156 18.48 1.82 21.38
CA SER A 156 18.58 0.69 22.31
C SER A 156 17.28 -0.11 22.39
N VAL A 157 17.38 -1.39 22.76
CA VAL A 157 16.24 -2.28 22.98
C VAL A 157 15.24 -1.69 23.98
N LYS A 158 15.73 -1.12 25.08
CA LYS A 158 14.88 -0.48 26.11
C LYS A 158 14.07 0.68 25.56
N LEU A 159 14.66 1.50 24.69
CA LEU A 159 13.96 2.63 24.06
C LEU A 159 12.85 2.14 23.13
N VAL A 160 13.12 1.09 22.35
CA VAL A 160 12.12 0.44 21.49
C VAL A 160 10.96 -0.10 22.31
N GLU A 161 11.24 -0.85 23.38
CA GLU A 161 10.22 -1.42 24.28
C GLU A 161 9.38 -0.33 24.96
N SER A 162 10.01 0.73 25.45
CA SER A 162 9.33 1.86 26.08
C SER A 162 8.38 2.57 25.10
N TYR A 163 8.85 2.86 23.88
CA TYR A 163 7.99 3.46 22.85
C TYR A 163 6.85 2.55 22.42
N ALA A 164 7.09 1.23 22.36
CA ALA A 164 6.06 0.28 21.98
C ALA A 164 4.86 0.28 22.94
N GLN A 165 5.08 0.59 24.23
CA GLN A 165 4.02 0.73 25.23
C GLN A 165 3.17 2.00 25.05
N MET A 166 3.74 3.04 24.43
CA MET A 166 3.06 4.31 24.15
C MET A 166 2.29 4.29 22.82
N LEU A 167 2.52 3.29 21.97
CA LEU A 167 1.82 3.16 20.70
C LEU A 167 0.38 2.69 20.91
N ILE A 168 -0.57 3.51 20.47
CA ILE A 168 -1.98 3.13 20.42
C ILE A 168 -2.16 1.99 19.40
N HIS A 169 -2.86 0.95 19.84
CA HIS A 169 -3.19 -0.26 19.07
C HIS A 169 -4.33 -0.01 18.08
#